data_AF-A0A4Q9W0G2-F1
#
_entry.id   AF-A0A4Q9W0G2-F1
#
_cell.length_a   1.000
_cell.length_b   1.000
_cell.length_c   1.000
_cell.angle_alpha   90.00
_cell.angle_beta   90.00
_cell.angle_gamma   90.00
#
_symmetry.space_group_name_H-M   'P 1'
#
loop_
_entity.id
_entity.type
_entity.pdbx_description
1 polymer ?
#
loop_
_entity_poly.entity_id
_entity_poly.type
_entity_poly.pdbx_seq_one_letter_code
_entity_poly.pdbx_strand_id
1 'polypeptide(L)'
;MSEKKGFNFNIIKNDPLDGHKGTNIGSISLDNIAPVFIDVENQKAFVDIGGMHARAEVEKGVKWITDKSQVEGEEAKAYWLCWVTTER
;
A
#
# COMPACT_ATOMS: atom_id res chain seq x y z
N MET A 1 16.77 -37.66 14.26
CA MET A 1 15.75 -37.22 13.28
C MET A 1 15.21 -35.88 13.75
N SER A 2 15.57 -34.84 13.00
CA SER A 2 15.43 -33.43 13.37
C SER A 2 14.02 -32.88 13.09
N GLU A 3 13.59 -31.95 13.95
CA GLU A 3 12.78 -30.75 13.64
C GLU A 3 11.34 -30.94 13.12
N LYS A 4 10.32 -30.14 13.46
CA LYS A 4 10.29 -28.68 13.70
C LYS A 4 9.04 -28.37 14.55
N LYS A 5 9.19 -27.49 15.55
CA LYS A 5 8.07 -26.78 16.20
C LYS A 5 7.35 -25.95 15.14
N GLY A 6 6.24 -26.46 14.60
CA GLY A 6 5.37 -25.71 13.71
C GLY A 6 4.46 -24.80 14.54
N PHE A 7 4.78 -23.51 14.55
CA PHE A 7 3.86 -22.48 15.05
C PHE A 7 2.69 -22.38 14.06
N ASN A 8 1.61 -23.13 14.31
CA ASN A 8 0.40 -23.04 13.51
C ASN A 8 -0.35 -21.76 13.89
N PHE A 9 -0.13 -20.69 13.13
CA PHE A 9 -1.06 -19.57 13.12
C PHE A 9 -2.37 -20.03 12.46
N ASN A 10 -3.34 -20.46 13.27
CA ASN A 10 -4.72 -20.50 12.84
C ASN A 10 -5.19 -19.03 12.74
N ILE A 11 -5.00 -18.43 11.57
CA ILE A 11 -5.66 -17.17 11.24
C ILE A 11 -7.13 -17.52 11.07
N ILE A 12 -7.93 -17.32 12.12
CA ILE A 12 -9.38 -17.32 12.01
C ILE A 12 -9.70 -16.12 11.11
N LYS A 13 -9.99 -16.39 9.84
CA LYS A 13 -10.59 -15.41 8.94
C LYS A 13 -11.92 -15.01 9.59
N ASN A 14 -12.01 -13.78 10.04
CA ASN A 14 -13.29 -13.25 10.50
C ASN A 14 -14.20 -13.25 9.26
N ASP A 15 -15.28 -14.03 9.33
CA ASP A 15 -16.24 -14.19 8.25
C ASP A 15 -16.81 -12.79 7.90
N PRO A 16 -16.62 -12.28 6.67
CA PRO A 16 -17.06 -10.94 6.30
C PRO A 16 -18.59 -10.81 6.19
N LEU A 17 -19.35 -11.86 6.50
CA LEU A 17 -20.80 -11.90 6.39
C LEU A 17 -21.55 -11.84 7.73
N ASP A 18 -20.87 -11.63 8.86
CA ASP A 18 -21.54 -11.52 10.17
C ASP A 18 -22.20 -10.15 10.37
N GLY A 19 -23.37 -9.98 9.73
CA GLY A 19 -24.43 -9.13 10.28
C GLY A 19 -24.82 -7.86 9.51
N HIS A 20 -24.15 -7.48 8.43
CA HIS A 20 -24.58 -6.33 7.61
C HIS A 20 -24.90 -6.71 6.16
N LYS A 21 -26.20 -6.87 5.88
CA LYS A 21 -26.75 -6.84 4.52
C LYS A 21 -26.72 -5.40 3.98
N GLY A 22 -25.54 -4.91 3.62
CA GLY A 22 -25.30 -3.51 3.22
C GLY A 22 -24.47 -3.39 1.94
N THR A 23 -25.17 -3.31 0.81
CA THR A 23 -24.85 -2.38 -0.30
C THR A 23 -23.46 -2.44 -0.95
N ASN A 24 -22.86 -3.60 -1.25
CA ASN A 24 -21.62 -3.61 -2.04
C ASN A 24 -21.52 -4.78 -3.04
N ILE A 25 -22.42 -4.78 -4.02
CA ILE A 25 -22.19 -5.52 -5.28
C ILE A 25 -21.12 -4.72 -6.04
N GLY A 26 -19.84 -5.08 -5.87
CA GLY A 26 -18.70 -4.37 -6.45
C GLY A 26 -17.59 -3.97 -5.47
N SER A 27 -17.55 -4.55 -4.26
CA SER A 27 -16.42 -4.32 -3.33
C SER A 27 -15.12 -4.86 -3.93
N ILE A 28 -14.26 -3.96 -4.41
CA ILE A 28 -12.83 -4.27 -4.62
C ILE A 28 -12.28 -4.70 -3.26
N SER A 29 -11.86 -5.95 -3.14
CA SER A 29 -11.14 -6.39 -1.94
C SER A 29 -9.82 -5.61 -1.86
N LEU A 30 -9.66 -4.86 -0.77
CA LEU A 30 -8.41 -4.18 -0.44
C LEU A 30 -7.28 -5.18 -0.14
N ASP A 31 -7.59 -6.47 0.01
CA ASP A 31 -6.59 -7.51 0.28
C ASP A 31 -5.68 -7.75 -0.93
N ASN A 32 -6.12 -7.40 -2.14
CA ASN A 32 -5.37 -7.59 -3.39
C ASN A 32 -4.89 -6.27 -3.99
N ILE A 33 -4.71 -5.22 -3.18
CA ILE A 33 -4.20 -3.93 -3.64
C ILE A 33 -2.72 -3.76 -3.26
N ALA A 34 -1.93 -3.27 -4.21
CA ALA A 34 -0.52 -2.99 -4.02
C ALA A 34 -0.19 -1.55 -4.44
N PRO A 35 0.50 -0.77 -3.58
CA PRO A 35 1.05 0.53 -3.96
C PRO A 35 2.27 0.35 -4.87
N VAL A 36 2.25 1.02 -6.02
CA VAL A 36 3.36 1.12 -6.95
C VAL A 36 3.82 2.58 -7.00
N PHE A 37 5.08 2.80 -6.68
CA PHE A 37 5.73 4.10 -6.78
C PHE A 37 6.47 4.20 -8.11
N ILE A 38 6.30 5.31 -8.81
CA ILE A 38 7.00 5.63 -10.06
C ILE A 38 7.83 6.88 -9.82
N ASP A 39 9.14 6.72 -9.84
CA ASP A 39 10.11 7.81 -9.87
C ASP A 39 10.23 8.30 -11.32
N VAL A 40 9.74 9.52 -11.57
CA VAL A 40 9.68 10.08 -12.92
C VAL A 40 11.09 10.41 -13.44
N GLU A 41 11.98 10.86 -12.57
CA GLU A 41 13.34 11.26 -12.95
C GLU A 41 14.21 10.05 -13.24
N ASN A 42 14.17 9.05 -12.36
CA ASN A 42 14.99 7.84 -12.49
C ASN A 42 14.36 6.76 -13.37
N GLN A 43 13.17 7.03 -13.95
CA GLN A 43 12.42 6.09 -14.80
C GLN A 43 12.26 4.71 -14.15
N LYS A 44 12.02 4.71 -12.83
CA LYS A 44 11.97 3.49 -12.01
C LYS A 44 10.61 3.31 -11.37
N ALA A 45 10.00 2.17 -11.64
CA ALA A 45 8.80 1.73 -10.94
C ALA A 45 9.17 0.67 -9.89
N PHE A 46 8.62 0.77 -8.69
CA PHE A 46 8.83 -0.21 -7.61
C PHE A 46 7.59 -0.34 -6.73
N VAL A 47 7.45 -1.50 -6.10
CA VAL A 47 6.38 -1.78 -5.14
C VAL A 47 6.92 -1.56 -3.74
N ASP A 48 6.22 -0.78 -2.92
CA ASP A 48 6.53 -0.62 -1.50
C ASP A 48 5.26 -0.72 -0.65
N ILE A 49 5.07 -1.90 -0.05
CA ILE A 49 3.89 -2.24 0.78
C ILE A 49 3.74 -1.26 1.97
N GLY A 50 4.80 -0.57 2.38
CA GLY A 50 4.74 0.49 3.38
C GLY A 50 3.78 1.62 3.00
N GLY A 51 3.55 1.87 1.71
CA GLY A 51 2.62 2.87 1.21
C GLY A 51 1.18 2.67 1.67
N MET A 52 0.79 1.44 2.03
CA MET A 52 -0.55 1.16 2.61
C MET A 52 -0.82 1.92 3.92
N HIS A 53 0.22 2.36 4.63
CA HIS A 53 0.11 2.98 5.94
C HIS A 53 0.87 4.32 6.03
N ALA A 54 1.16 4.96 4.89
CA ALA A 54 2.03 6.14 4.82
C ALA A 54 3.44 5.89 5.40
N ARG A 55 4.00 4.70 5.15
CA ARG A 55 5.32 4.26 5.65
C ARG A 55 6.26 3.82 4.53
N ALA A 56 5.96 4.15 3.28
CA ALA A 56 6.89 3.88 2.19
C ALA A 56 8.21 4.61 2.42
N GLU A 57 9.30 4.15 1.81
CA GLU A 57 10.60 4.79 1.89
C GLU A 57 10.53 6.28 1.51
N VAL A 58 9.78 6.61 0.46
CA VAL A 58 9.58 7.98 -0.03
C VAL A 58 8.66 8.83 0.86
N GLU A 59 7.90 8.22 1.75
CA GLU A 59 6.97 8.89 2.67
C GLU A 59 7.53 9.01 4.10
N LYS A 60 8.59 8.26 4.43
CA LYS A 60 9.18 8.31 5.76
C LYS A 60 9.96 9.60 5.94
N GLY A 61 9.72 10.27 7.07
CA GLY A 61 10.45 11.48 7.44
C GLY A 61 10.09 12.72 6.61
N VAL A 62 9.06 12.64 5.77
CA VAL A 62 8.54 13.82 5.05
C VAL A 62 7.52 14.57 5.89
N LYS A 63 7.49 15.89 5.73
CA LYS A 63 6.47 16.76 6.32
C LYS A 63 5.45 17.09 5.24
N TRP A 64 4.17 16.88 5.54
CA TRP A 64 3.08 17.29 4.66
C TRP A 64 2.91 18.81 4.69
N ILE A 65 3.01 19.42 3.52
CA ILE A 65 2.88 20.87 3.32
C ILE A 65 1.77 21.10 2.29
N THR A 66 0.84 21.99 2.60
CA THR A 66 -0.31 22.30 1.71
C THR A 66 0.09 23.23 0.57
N ASP A 67 1.05 24.13 0.82
CA ASP A 67 1.55 25.08 -0.15
C ASP A 67 2.66 24.47 -1.00
N LYS A 68 2.36 24.24 -2.28
CA LYS A 68 3.29 23.63 -3.23
C LYS A 68 4.55 24.46 -3.44
N SER A 69 4.46 25.79 -3.38
CA SER A 69 5.61 26.67 -3.62
C SER A 69 6.75 26.48 -2.62
N GLN A 70 6.47 25.94 -1.43
CA GLN A 70 7.47 25.69 -0.39
C GLN A 70 8.28 24.41 -0.62
N VAL A 71 7.84 23.54 -1.53
CA VAL A 71 8.49 22.27 -1.86
C VAL A 71 8.99 22.22 -3.30
N GLU A 72 8.86 23.33 -4.05
CA GLU A 72 9.40 23.48 -5.40
C GLU A 72 10.89 23.88 -5.33
N GLY A 73 11.74 23.24 -6.14
CA GLY A 73 13.19 23.49 -6.17
C GLY A 73 13.95 22.44 -6.96
N GLU A 74 15.27 22.58 -7.03
CA GLU A 74 16.15 21.64 -7.76
C GLU A 74 16.19 20.24 -7.15
N GLU A 75 15.90 20.12 -5.84
CA GLU A 75 15.86 18.83 -5.13
C GLU A 75 14.45 18.20 -5.09
N ALA A 76 13.45 18.86 -5.66
CA ALA A 76 12.08 18.38 -5.64
C ALA A 76 11.93 17.16 -6.57
N LYS A 77 11.63 16.00 -6.01
CA LYS A 77 11.47 14.76 -6.78
C LYS A 77 10.01 14.47 -7.09
N ALA A 78 9.72 14.28 -8.38
CA ALA A 78 8.38 13.91 -8.82
C ALA A 78 8.15 12.38 -8.72
N TYR A 79 7.15 11.99 -7.92
CA TYR A 79 6.70 10.61 -7.78
C TYR A 79 5.22 10.46 -8.11
N TRP A 80 4.85 9.35 -8.72
CA TRP A 80 3.47 8.88 -8.77
C TRP A 80 3.26 7.72 -7.80
N LEU A 81 2.13 7.73 -7.11
CA LEU A 81 1.62 6.58 -6.36
C LEU A 81 0.42 6.00 -7.11
N CYS A 82 0.58 4.79 -7.64
CA CYS A 82 -0.44 4.06 -8.36
C CYS A 82 -0.93 2.89 -7.51
N TRP A 83 -2.24 2.81 -7.28
CA TRP A 83 -2.87 1.68 -6.61
C TRP A 83 -3.25 0.63 -7.65
N VAL A 84 -2.56 -0.50 -7.62
CA VAL A 84 -2.82 -1.61 -8.55
C VAL A 84 -3.58 -2.69 -7.81
N THR A 85 -4.71 -3.10 -8.37
CA THR A 85 -5.45 -4.28 -7.92
C THR A 85 -5.51 -5.30 -9.05
N THR A 86 -5.45 -6.59 -8.71
CA THR A 86 -5.65 -7.67 -9.68
C THR A 86 -6.91 -8.44 -9.31
N GLU A 87 -7.89 -8.44 -10.19
CA GLU A 87 -9.02 -9.37 -10.12
C GLU A 87 -8.63 -10.67 -10.84
N ARG A 88 -9.18 -11.80 -10.39
CA ARG A 88 -8.88 -13.13 -10.93
C ARG A 88 -10.14 -13.82 -11.40
#